data_AF-A0AAD6XWE8-F1
#
_entry.id   AF-A0AAD6XWE8-F1
#
_cell.length_a   1.000
_cell.length_b   1.000
_cell.length_c   1.000
_cell.angle_alpha   90.00
_cell.angle_beta   90.00
_cell.angle_gamma   90.00
#
_symmetry.space_group_name_H-M   'P 1'
#
loop_
_entity.id
_entity.type
_entity.pdbx_description
1 polymer ?
#
loop_
_entity_poly.entity_id
_entity_poly.type
_entity_poly.pdbx_seq_one_letter_code
_entity_poly.pdbx_strand_id
1 'polypeptide(L)'
;MFSISATLLREKIPKRRVTEPLGLSNLLAWQLTGQGNGTRKFLDQQPTMFFESYQECLRVFDDAHRSNLELREQYQRSHPNASDETVEAAVKKQAGYIPTHNSNAYGEAANSLGITPSRGRELPKYTLEEKFLPFFEPHVQDRWIEFLGELAGRDPDSYTGKRPSWKEGLDFIQEFGFYGLKSDGLTTLQLANNLVLLGVCDPPEPETMAAWIAEKGDLGAFKGLRHLGFNLQQSDPLATRAAFLCVYDHLAEHLSAEDKAALGFGVIFVEHALCKIQRWSYRYDSVMRQSTFEDLANDLLCGPPWVPKHNECLPIPIYVSTEQIETAIGKAKVKFVVFPVCGC
;
A
#
# COMPACT_ATOMS: atom_id res chain seq x y z
N MET A 1 10.13 5.85 -7.62
CA MET A 1 8.90 5.95 -6.79
C MET A 1 9.02 4.95 -5.65
N PHE A 2 8.61 5.32 -4.44
CA PHE A 2 8.90 4.54 -3.21
C PHE A 2 8.22 3.17 -3.10
N SER A 3 7.23 2.88 -3.95
CA SER A 3 6.51 1.61 -3.95
C SER A 3 6.34 1.08 -5.36
N ILE A 4 6.73 -0.18 -5.59
CA ILE A 4 6.51 -0.86 -6.87
C ILE A 4 5.02 -0.97 -7.20
N SER A 5 4.15 -1.12 -6.20
CA SER A 5 2.70 -1.11 -6.40
C SER A 5 2.21 0.27 -6.87
N ALA A 6 2.78 1.36 -6.36
CA ALA A 6 2.45 2.71 -6.83
C ALA A 6 2.90 2.95 -8.29
N THR A 7 4.09 2.45 -8.65
CA THR A 7 4.58 2.49 -10.04
C THR A 7 3.65 1.73 -10.96
N LEU A 8 3.33 0.48 -10.59
CA LEU A 8 2.44 -0.38 -11.38
C LEU A 8 1.03 0.18 -11.48
N LEU A 9 0.51 0.80 -10.42
CA LEU A 9 -0.79 1.49 -10.44
C LEU A 9 -0.81 2.57 -11.53
N ARG A 10 0.20 3.43 -11.58
CA ARG A 10 0.31 4.49 -12.59
C ARG A 10 0.52 3.97 -14.01
N GLU A 11 1.20 2.83 -14.15
CA GLU A 11 1.41 2.16 -15.43
C GLU A 11 0.10 1.53 -15.95
N LYS A 12 -0.67 0.89 -15.07
CA LYS A 12 -1.80 0.04 -15.46
C LYS A 12 -3.15 0.72 -15.33
N ILE A 13 -3.32 1.73 -14.50
CA ILE A 13 -4.56 2.51 -14.38
C ILE A 13 -4.37 3.87 -15.06
N PRO A 14 -5.00 4.10 -16.23
CA PRO A 14 -4.87 5.39 -16.91
C PRO A 14 -5.52 6.50 -16.07
N LYS A 15 -4.72 7.48 -15.63
CA LYS A 15 -5.19 8.57 -14.77
C LYS A 15 -6.43 9.29 -15.31
N ARG A 16 -6.46 9.62 -16.61
CA ARG A 16 -7.63 10.26 -17.23
C ARG A 16 -8.91 9.43 -17.10
N ARG A 17 -8.82 8.10 -17.18
CA ARG A 17 -9.98 7.21 -17.04
C ARG A 17 -10.46 7.12 -15.60
N VAL A 18 -9.61 7.43 -14.60
CA VAL A 18 -9.99 7.37 -13.19
C VAL A 18 -11.07 8.39 -12.82
N THR A 19 -11.18 9.49 -13.58
CA THR A 19 -12.18 10.53 -13.34
C THR A 19 -13.52 10.26 -14.02
N GLU A 20 -13.68 9.10 -14.64
CA GLU A 20 -14.90 8.69 -15.33
C GLU A 20 -15.78 7.81 -14.41
N PRO A 21 -17.04 7.49 -14.79
CA PRO A 21 -17.98 6.78 -13.92
C PRO A 21 -17.43 5.46 -13.35
N LEU A 22 -16.64 4.73 -14.14
CA LEU A 22 -16.03 3.45 -13.74
C LEU A 22 -14.68 3.58 -13.01
N GLY A 23 -14.23 4.80 -12.73
CA GLY A 23 -12.92 5.05 -12.13
C GLY A 23 -12.74 4.36 -10.77
N LEU A 24 -13.67 4.60 -9.83
CA LEU A 24 -13.63 3.97 -8.52
C LEU A 24 -13.77 2.45 -8.60
N SER A 25 -14.66 1.93 -9.45
CA SER A 25 -14.85 0.49 -9.65
C SER A 25 -13.54 -0.22 -10.02
N ASN A 26 -12.78 0.38 -10.94
CA ASN A 26 -11.49 -0.14 -11.38
C ASN A 26 -10.40 -0.01 -10.31
N LEU A 27 -10.40 1.06 -9.51
CA LEU A 27 -9.50 1.20 -8.38
C LEU A 27 -9.79 0.17 -7.28
N LEU A 28 -11.06 -0.11 -7.01
CA LEU A 28 -11.46 -1.15 -6.06
C LEU A 28 -11.01 -2.53 -6.57
N ALA A 29 -11.23 -2.85 -7.84
CA ALA A 29 -10.74 -4.10 -8.43
C ALA A 29 -9.21 -4.23 -8.34
N TRP A 30 -8.46 -3.15 -8.63
CA TRP A 30 -7.01 -3.10 -8.46
C TRP A 30 -6.58 -3.34 -7.01
N GLN A 31 -7.14 -2.59 -6.07
CA GLN A 31 -6.70 -2.56 -4.69
C GLN A 31 -6.99 -3.90 -4.00
N LEU A 32 -8.19 -4.43 -4.19
CA LEU A 32 -8.66 -5.58 -3.44
C LEU A 32 -8.03 -6.90 -3.89
N THR A 33 -7.49 -6.92 -5.11
CA THR A 33 -6.74 -8.07 -5.62
C THR A 33 -5.26 -8.01 -5.24
N GLY A 34 -4.81 -7.00 -4.49
CA GLY A 34 -3.43 -6.99 -3.99
C GLY A 34 -2.39 -6.69 -5.07
N GLN A 35 -2.76 -5.97 -6.15
CA GLN A 35 -1.89 -5.84 -7.30
C GLN A 35 -0.54 -5.19 -6.95
N GLY A 36 0.53 -5.80 -7.44
CA GLY A 36 1.89 -5.40 -7.16
C GLY A 36 2.88 -6.36 -7.78
N ASN A 37 4.09 -6.40 -7.27
CA ASN A 37 5.15 -7.15 -7.93
C ASN A 37 4.94 -8.69 -7.88
N GLY A 38 4.28 -9.18 -6.82
CA GLY A 38 3.86 -10.58 -6.74
C GLY A 38 2.84 -10.99 -7.82
N THR A 39 2.12 -10.04 -8.42
CA THR A 39 1.14 -10.27 -9.49
C THR A 39 1.61 -9.71 -10.84
N ARG A 40 2.88 -9.31 -10.96
CA ARG A 40 3.44 -8.67 -12.16
C ARG A 40 3.15 -9.46 -13.44
N LYS A 41 3.30 -10.79 -13.41
CA LYS A 41 3.03 -11.66 -14.56
C LYS A 41 1.58 -11.55 -15.05
N PHE A 42 0.61 -11.43 -14.16
CA PHE A 42 -0.79 -11.19 -14.52
C PHE A 42 -0.96 -9.80 -15.12
N LEU A 43 -0.40 -8.78 -14.47
CA LEU A 43 -0.46 -7.39 -14.93
C LEU A 43 0.16 -7.19 -16.31
N ASP A 44 1.25 -7.89 -16.63
CA ASP A 44 1.94 -7.78 -17.94
C ASP A 44 1.12 -8.39 -19.08
N GLN A 45 0.15 -9.27 -18.80
CA GLN A 45 -0.78 -9.78 -19.80
C GLN A 45 -1.88 -8.79 -20.15
N GLN A 46 -2.10 -7.77 -19.31
CA GLN A 46 -3.12 -6.77 -19.50
C GLN A 46 -2.46 -5.45 -19.95
N PRO A 47 -2.91 -4.83 -21.06
CA PRO A 47 -2.39 -3.53 -21.46
C PRO A 47 -2.72 -2.47 -20.40
N THR A 48 -3.92 -2.54 -19.84
CA THR A 48 -4.36 -1.71 -18.71
C THR A 48 -5.19 -2.58 -17.76
N MET A 49 -5.34 -2.14 -16.52
CA MET A 49 -6.25 -2.71 -15.53
C MET A 49 -7.52 -1.84 -15.40
N PHE A 50 -7.99 -1.31 -16.53
CA PHE A 50 -9.22 -0.53 -16.61
C PHE A 50 -10.24 -1.26 -17.50
N PHE A 51 -11.36 -1.65 -16.90
CA PHE A 51 -12.44 -2.42 -17.50
C PHE A 51 -13.64 -1.52 -17.79
N GLU A 52 -14.26 -1.69 -18.95
CA GLU A 52 -15.45 -0.95 -19.38
C GLU A 52 -16.75 -1.55 -18.81
N SER A 53 -16.67 -2.72 -18.19
CA SER A 53 -17.81 -3.38 -17.56
C SER A 53 -17.38 -4.37 -16.48
N TYR A 54 -18.35 -4.70 -15.61
CA TYR A 54 -18.22 -5.80 -14.66
C TYR A 54 -17.89 -7.13 -15.37
N GLN A 55 -18.54 -7.43 -16.50
CA GLN A 55 -18.33 -8.67 -17.24
C GLN A 55 -16.91 -8.78 -17.78
N GLU A 56 -16.32 -7.67 -18.24
CA GLU A 56 -14.93 -7.64 -18.68
C GLU A 56 -13.97 -7.88 -17.50
N CYS A 57 -14.17 -7.18 -16.38
CA CYS A 57 -13.40 -7.38 -15.16
C CYS A 57 -13.46 -8.85 -14.71
N LEU A 58 -14.67 -9.40 -14.61
CA LEU A 58 -14.89 -10.79 -14.20
C LEU A 58 -14.18 -11.76 -15.15
N ARG A 59 -14.33 -11.58 -16.46
CA ARG A 59 -13.70 -12.45 -17.46
C ARG A 59 -12.17 -12.47 -17.32
N VAL A 60 -11.54 -11.31 -17.19
CA VAL A 60 -10.07 -11.21 -17.09
C VAL A 60 -9.54 -11.94 -15.85
N PHE A 61 -10.19 -11.78 -14.70
CA PHE A 61 -9.79 -12.48 -13.48
C PHE A 61 -10.16 -13.97 -13.49
N ASP A 62 -11.32 -14.33 -14.04
CA ASP A 62 -11.81 -15.71 -14.12
C ASP A 62 -10.95 -16.56 -15.07
N ASP A 63 -10.54 -16.01 -16.22
CA ASP A 63 -9.67 -16.71 -17.17
C ASP A 63 -8.33 -17.08 -16.50
N ALA A 64 -7.70 -16.15 -15.78
CA ALA A 64 -6.47 -16.43 -15.03
C ALA A 64 -6.70 -17.38 -13.85
N HIS A 65 -7.85 -17.30 -13.17
CA HIS A 65 -8.21 -18.22 -12.10
C HIS A 65 -8.39 -19.65 -12.62
N ARG A 66 -9.12 -19.81 -13.73
CA ARG A 66 -9.37 -21.10 -14.40
C ARG A 66 -8.08 -21.77 -14.84
N SER A 67 -7.17 -21.02 -15.50
CA SER A 67 -5.86 -21.55 -15.86
C SER A 67 -5.07 -22.06 -14.65
N ASN A 68 -5.13 -21.36 -13.50
CA ASN A 68 -4.47 -21.85 -12.28
C ASN A 68 -5.16 -23.08 -11.68
N LEU A 69 -6.49 -23.18 -11.77
CA LEU A 69 -7.24 -24.36 -11.32
C LEU A 69 -6.90 -25.59 -12.17
N GLU A 70 -6.78 -25.45 -13.49
CA GLU A 70 -6.39 -26.54 -14.38
C GLU A 70 -5.00 -27.11 -14.02
N LEU A 71 -4.02 -26.24 -13.74
CA LEU A 71 -2.70 -26.64 -13.25
C LEU A 71 -2.79 -27.38 -11.91
N ARG A 72 -3.65 -26.88 -11.00
CA ARG A 72 -3.90 -27.53 -9.70
C ARG A 72 -4.48 -28.93 -9.87
N GLU A 73 -5.50 -29.09 -10.70
CA GLU A 73 -6.14 -30.37 -10.98
C GLU A 73 -5.20 -31.35 -11.68
N GLN A 74 -4.35 -30.87 -12.60
CA GLN A 74 -3.33 -31.68 -13.24
C GLN A 74 -2.29 -32.19 -12.22
N TYR A 75 -1.85 -31.33 -11.30
CA TYR A 75 -0.92 -31.72 -10.25
C TYR A 75 -1.57 -32.71 -9.26
N GLN A 76 -2.81 -32.45 -8.83
CA GLN A 76 -3.54 -33.35 -7.92
C GLN A 76 -3.76 -34.74 -8.54
N ARG A 77 -4.09 -34.82 -9.84
CA ARG A 77 -4.25 -36.12 -10.54
C ARG A 77 -2.97 -36.94 -10.56
N SER A 78 -1.81 -36.29 -10.68
CA SER A 78 -0.51 -36.97 -10.64
C SER A 78 -0.02 -37.25 -9.21
N HIS A 79 -0.56 -36.56 -8.20
CA HIS A 79 -0.19 -36.68 -6.80
C HIS A 79 -1.43 -36.75 -5.90
N PRO A 80 -2.24 -37.83 -5.98
CA PRO A 80 -3.55 -37.87 -5.31
C PRO A 80 -3.50 -37.74 -3.78
N ASN A 81 -2.35 -38.07 -3.18
CA ASN A 81 -2.12 -37.99 -1.73
C ASN A 81 -1.43 -36.69 -1.27
N ALA A 82 -1.14 -35.75 -2.18
CA ALA A 82 -0.54 -34.48 -1.80
C ALA A 82 -1.55 -33.62 -1.02
N SER A 83 -1.09 -32.96 0.05
CA SER A 83 -1.91 -31.99 0.78
C SER A 83 -2.17 -30.73 -0.06
N ASP A 84 -3.21 -29.98 0.29
CA ASP A 84 -3.54 -28.72 -0.37
C ASP A 84 -2.37 -27.72 -0.35
N GLU A 85 -1.61 -27.65 0.74
CA GLU A 85 -0.44 -26.77 0.85
C GLU A 85 0.70 -27.22 -0.07
N THR A 86 0.90 -28.55 -0.18
CA THR A 86 1.92 -29.14 -1.04
C THR A 86 1.61 -28.86 -2.50
N VAL A 87 0.34 -29.06 -2.89
CA VAL A 87 -0.16 -28.77 -4.24
C VAL A 87 0.01 -27.29 -4.55
N GLU A 88 -0.43 -26.40 -3.66
CA GLU A 88 -0.31 -24.95 -3.86
C GLU A 88 1.15 -24.49 -4.02
N ALA A 89 2.06 -25.03 -3.20
CA ALA A 89 3.48 -24.71 -3.29
C ALA A 89 4.13 -25.23 -4.59
N ALA A 90 3.69 -26.38 -5.10
CA ALA A 90 4.17 -26.94 -6.35
C ALA A 90 3.63 -26.20 -7.58
N VAL A 91 2.32 -25.95 -7.62
CA VAL A 91 1.63 -25.25 -8.72
C VAL A 91 2.19 -23.84 -8.92
N LYS A 92 2.48 -23.12 -7.82
CA LYS A 92 3.12 -21.78 -7.87
C LYS A 92 4.48 -21.76 -8.60
N LYS A 93 5.14 -22.91 -8.72
CA LYS A 93 6.43 -23.06 -9.41
C LYS A 93 6.28 -23.56 -10.85
N GLN A 94 5.09 -23.96 -11.28
CA GLN A 94 4.87 -24.49 -12.63
C GLN A 94 4.86 -23.37 -13.68
N ALA A 95 5.38 -23.68 -14.86
CA ALA A 95 5.20 -22.83 -16.03
C ALA A 95 3.69 -22.66 -16.31
N GLY A 96 3.30 -21.45 -16.70
CA GLY A 96 1.88 -21.12 -16.91
C GLY A 96 1.12 -20.62 -15.68
N TYR A 97 1.60 -20.83 -14.44
CA TYR A 97 0.93 -20.27 -13.26
C TYR A 97 0.93 -18.72 -13.30
N ILE A 98 -0.22 -18.11 -13.07
CA ILE A 98 -0.42 -16.66 -13.14
C ILE A 98 -0.86 -16.16 -11.76
N PRO A 99 0.03 -15.57 -10.94
CA PRO A 99 -0.36 -15.03 -9.64
C PRO A 99 -1.27 -13.81 -9.83
N THR A 100 -2.55 -13.96 -9.47
CA THR A 100 -3.55 -12.91 -9.62
C THR A 100 -3.78 -12.11 -8.34
N HIS A 101 -3.33 -12.62 -7.19
CA HIS A 101 -3.50 -11.99 -5.89
C HIS A 101 -2.22 -12.02 -5.05
N ASN A 102 -1.97 -10.94 -4.31
CA ASN A 102 -0.87 -10.84 -3.36
C ASN A 102 -1.31 -10.16 -2.05
N SER A 103 -1.57 -10.97 -1.03
CA SER A 103 -1.96 -10.48 0.31
C SER A 103 -0.88 -9.68 1.02
N ASN A 104 0.39 -9.86 0.64
CA ASN A 104 1.50 -9.11 1.25
C ASN A 104 1.55 -7.66 0.78
N ALA A 105 0.82 -7.30 -0.28
CA ALA A 105 0.76 -5.91 -0.75
C ALA A 105 0.09 -5.01 0.31
N TYR A 106 -0.99 -5.48 0.94
CA TYR A 106 -1.86 -4.64 1.78
C TYR A 106 -2.20 -5.25 3.17
N GLY A 107 -1.68 -6.44 3.49
CA GLY A 107 -1.86 -7.10 4.78
C GLY A 107 -3.05 -8.07 4.83
N GLU A 108 -3.37 -8.59 6.02
CA GLU A 108 -4.35 -9.67 6.21
C GLU A 108 -5.79 -9.27 5.83
N ALA A 109 -6.17 -7.99 5.94
CA ALA A 109 -7.50 -7.50 5.56
C ALA A 109 -7.83 -7.71 4.06
N ALA A 110 -6.81 -7.82 3.21
CA ALA A 110 -6.98 -8.15 1.78
C ALA A 110 -7.23 -9.65 1.54
N ASN A 111 -6.92 -10.53 2.50
CA ASN A 111 -7.08 -11.98 2.32
C ASN A 111 -8.54 -12.35 2.05
N SER A 112 -9.50 -11.69 2.70
CA SER A 112 -10.93 -11.95 2.48
C SER A 112 -11.45 -11.43 1.14
N LEU A 113 -10.64 -10.65 0.43
CA LEU A 113 -10.94 -10.05 -0.86
C LEU A 113 -10.07 -10.61 -1.99
N GLY A 114 -9.09 -11.47 -1.65
CA GLY A 114 -8.29 -12.19 -2.63
C GLY A 114 -9.14 -13.01 -3.59
N ILE A 115 -8.68 -13.18 -4.83
CA ILE A 115 -9.43 -13.82 -5.92
C ILE A 115 -9.76 -15.27 -5.61
N THR A 116 -8.86 -15.96 -4.91
CA THR A 116 -9.12 -17.31 -4.42
C THR A 116 -10.19 -17.28 -3.33
N PRO A 117 -11.11 -18.27 -3.31
CA PRO A 117 -12.06 -18.42 -2.21
C PRO A 117 -11.34 -18.69 -0.88
N SER A 118 -11.00 -17.63 -0.15
CA SER A 118 -10.26 -17.70 1.11
C SER A 118 -11.20 -18.05 2.26
N ARG A 119 -10.78 -19.01 3.10
CA ARG A 119 -11.50 -19.37 4.32
C ARG A 119 -11.26 -18.32 5.39
N GLY A 120 -12.32 -17.61 5.81
CA GLY A 120 -12.50 -17.36 7.24
C GLY A 120 -12.85 -18.70 7.91
N ARG A 121 -12.55 -18.89 9.20
CA ARG A 121 -12.81 -20.17 9.88
C ARG A 121 -14.29 -20.60 9.84
N GLU A 122 -15.24 -19.69 9.62
CA GLU A 122 -16.68 -19.98 9.77
C GLU A 122 -17.62 -19.25 8.78
N LEU A 123 -17.13 -18.49 7.78
CA LEU A 123 -18.00 -17.73 6.86
C LEU A 123 -18.00 -18.30 5.43
N PRO A 124 -19.14 -18.23 4.70
CA PRO A 124 -19.22 -18.62 3.30
C PRO A 124 -18.26 -17.78 2.44
N LYS A 125 -17.66 -18.45 1.46
CA LYS A 125 -16.67 -17.88 0.55
C LYS A 125 -17.37 -17.02 -0.49
N TYR A 126 -16.99 -15.75 -0.61
CA TYR A 126 -17.42 -14.91 -1.72
C TYR A 126 -16.78 -15.38 -3.03
N THR A 127 -17.61 -15.65 -4.03
CA THR A 127 -17.26 -15.80 -5.45
C THR A 127 -16.64 -14.51 -6.00
N LEU A 128 -16.02 -14.58 -7.19
CA LEU A 128 -15.53 -13.37 -7.88
C LEU A 128 -16.68 -12.41 -8.22
N GLU A 129 -17.83 -12.97 -8.57
CA GLU A 129 -19.06 -12.23 -8.81
C GLU A 129 -19.49 -11.43 -7.57
N GLU A 130 -19.65 -12.09 -6.43
CA GLU A 130 -20.05 -11.41 -5.18
C GLU A 130 -19.03 -10.36 -4.70
N LYS A 131 -17.77 -10.49 -5.12
CA LYS A 131 -16.72 -9.50 -4.83
C LYS A 131 -16.80 -8.30 -5.75
N PHE A 132 -16.85 -8.51 -7.07
CA PHE A 132 -16.73 -7.42 -8.03
C PHE A 132 -18.04 -6.74 -8.36
N LEU A 133 -19.16 -7.48 -8.42
CA LEU A 133 -20.45 -6.93 -8.82
C LEU A 133 -20.82 -5.66 -8.03
N PRO A 134 -20.66 -5.61 -6.68
CA PRO A 134 -20.98 -4.40 -5.92
C PRO A 134 -20.19 -3.16 -6.33
N PHE A 135 -18.99 -3.29 -6.87
CA PHE A 135 -18.16 -2.15 -7.26
C PHE A 135 -18.62 -1.48 -8.54
N PHE A 136 -19.32 -2.22 -9.41
CA PHE A 136 -19.76 -1.75 -10.71
C PHE A 136 -21.24 -1.33 -10.72
N GLU A 137 -21.91 -1.35 -9.56
CA GLU A 137 -23.29 -0.89 -9.47
C GLU A 137 -23.41 0.61 -9.82
N PRO A 138 -24.50 1.03 -10.50
CA PRO A 138 -24.68 2.42 -10.91
C PRO A 138 -24.53 3.43 -9.76
N HIS A 139 -25.04 3.10 -8.57
CA HIS A 139 -24.97 3.98 -7.41
C HIS A 139 -23.52 4.30 -6.98
N VAL A 140 -22.58 3.37 -7.19
CA VAL A 140 -21.15 3.60 -6.91
C VAL A 140 -20.57 4.60 -7.88
N GLN A 141 -20.93 4.47 -9.16
CA GLN A 141 -20.48 5.35 -10.23
C GLN A 141 -21.05 6.77 -10.05
N ASP A 142 -22.34 6.87 -9.71
CA ASP A 142 -23.01 8.15 -9.47
C ASP A 142 -22.36 8.90 -8.30
N ARG A 143 -22.15 8.22 -7.16
CA ARG A 143 -21.46 8.80 -5.99
C ARG A 143 -20.01 9.16 -6.29
N TRP A 144 -19.35 8.39 -7.16
CA TRP A 144 -17.98 8.69 -7.59
C TRP A 144 -17.92 9.98 -8.40
N ILE A 145 -18.82 10.15 -9.38
CA ILE A 145 -18.91 11.40 -10.15
C ILE A 145 -19.26 12.59 -9.25
N GLU A 146 -20.18 12.40 -8.30
CA GLU A 146 -20.51 13.43 -7.32
C GLU A 146 -19.30 13.85 -6.48
N PHE A 147 -18.54 12.88 -5.95
CA PHE A 147 -17.32 13.13 -5.18
C PHE A 147 -16.25 13.87 -5.98
N LEU A 148 -16.09 13.54 -7.27
CA LEU A 148 -15.14 14.21 -8.15
C LEU A 148 -15.53 15.67 -8.44
N GLY A 149 -16.82 15.98 -8.47
CA GLY A 149 -17.32 17.32 -8.79
C GLY A 149 -16.80 17.81 -10.14
N GLU A 150 -16.13 18.97 -10.16
CA GLU A 150 -15.60 19.56 -11.40
C GLU A 150 -14.44 18.76 -12.04
N LEU A 151 -13.82 17.85 -11.30
CA LEU A 151 -12.77 16.98 -11.83
C LEU A 151 -13.33 15.85 -12.71
N ALA A 152 -14.64 15.55 -12.62
CA ALA A 152 -15.26 14.47 -13.39
C ALA A 152 -15.02 14.62 -14.91
N GLY A 153 -14.50 13.56 -15.52
CA GLY A 153 -14.16 13.49 -16.95
C GLY A 153 -12.95 14.32 -17.39
N ARG A 154 -12.19 14.93 -16.46
CA ARG A 154 -11.01 15.74 -16.78
C ARG A 154 -9.72 15.00 -16.45
N ASP A 155 -8.65 15.28 -17.19
CA ASP A 155 -7.35 14.69 -16.90
C ASP A 155 -6.76 15.26 -15.58
N PRO A 156 -6.54 14.43 -14.54
CA PRO A 156 -5.98 14.87 -13.26
C PRO A 156 -4.67 15.66 -13.37
N ASP A 157 -3.83 15.34 -14.36
CA ASP A 157 -2.51 15.95 -14.53
C ASP A 157 -2.59 17.38 -15.09
N SER A 158 -3.69 17.73 -15.77
CA SER A 158 -3.93 19.08 -16.33
C SER A 158 -4.97 19.90 -15.56
N TYR A 159 -5.68 19.28 -14.62
CA TYR A 159 -6.70 19.94 -13.82
C TYR A 159 -6.09 20.92 -12.82
N THR A 160 -6.59 22.15 -12.79
CA THR A 160 -6.13 23.24 -11.90
C THR A 160 -7.18 23.70 -10.89
N GLY A 161 -8.38 23.10 -10.91
CA GLY A 161 -9.45 23.42 -9.96
C GLY A 161 -9.21 22.79 -8.58
N LYS A 162 -10.16 23.00 -7.66
CA LYS A 162 -10.11 22.40 -6.32
C LYS A 162 -10.25 20.87 -6.43
N ARG A 163 -9.36 20.13 -5.76
CA ARG A 163 -9.47 18.68 -5.57
C ARG A 163 -10.01 18.37 -4.18
N PRO A 164 -10.65 17.20 -3.97
CA PRO A 164 -10.87 16.69 -2.64
C PRO A 164 -9.53 16.49 -1.91
N SER A 165 -9.51 16.75 -0.62
CA SER A 165 -8.38 16.42 0.24
C SER A 165 -8.24 14.90 0.41
N TRP A 166 -7.05 14.45 0.79
CA TRP A 166 -6.82 13.05 1.14
C TRP A 166 -7.79 12.52 2.21
N LYS A 167 -8.14 13.35 3.21
CA LYS A 167 -9.07 12.96 4.28
C LYS A 167 -10.50 12.82 3.75
N GLU A 168 -10.97 13.73 2.90
CA GLU A 168 -12.27 13.58 2.22
C GLU A 168 -12.31 12.31 1.37
N GLY A 169 -11.22 11.97 0.67
CA GLY A 169 -11.11 10.71 -0.08
C GLY A 169 -11.16 9.48 0.82
N LEU A 170 -10.46 9.50 1.97
CA LEU A 170 -10.50 8.42 2.95
C LEU A 170 -11.92 8.22 3.51
N ASP A 171 -12.60 9.30 3.91
CA ASP A 171 -13.94 9.26 4.49
C ASP A 171 -14.96 8.76 3.45
N PHE A 172 -14.88 9.26 2.21
CA PHE A 172 -15.71 8.82 1.10
C PHE A 172 -15.61 7.30 0.83
N ILE A 173 -14.40 6.74 0.87
CA ILE A 173 -14.21 5.29 0.68
C ILE A 173 -14.89 4.51 1.81
N GLN A 174 -14.78 4.98 3.06
CA GLN A 174 -15.36 4.31 4.23
C GLN A 174 -16.89 4.31 4.18
N GLU A 175 -17.50 5.37 3.66
CA GLU A 175 -18.95 5.52 3.56
C GLU A 175 -19.64 4.46 2.68
N PHE A 176 -18.95 3.89 1.68
CA PHE A 176 -19.52 2.78 0.91
C PHE A 176 -19.73 1.52 1.75
N GLY A 177 -18.94 1.36 2.81
CA GLY A 177 -19.00 0.18 3.65
C GLY A 177 -18.80 -1.11 2.87
N PHE A 178 -17.89 -1.15 1.90
CA PHE A 178 -17.51 -2.43 1.30
C PHE A 178 -16.77 -3.29 2.32
N TYR A 179 -17.02 -4.60 2.29
CA TYR A 179 -16.33 -5.52 3.19
C TYR A 179 -14.81 -5.40 3.01
N GLY A 180 -14.07 -5.33 4.13
CA GLY A 180 -12.61 -5.06 4.14
C GLY A 180 -12.19 -3.60 3.87
N LEU A 181 -13.14 -2.71 3.57
CA LEU A 181 -12.98 -1.24 3.56
C LEU A 181 -13.81 -0.53 4.65
N LYS A 182 -14.77 -1.24 5.28
CA LYS A 182 -15.57 -0.77 6.42
C LYS A 182 -14.74 -0.35 7.63
N SER A 183 -13.58 -0.98 7.83
CA SER A 183 -12.69 -0.60 8.92
C SER A 183 -11.75 0.52 8.49
N ASP A 184 -11.32 1.29 9.47
CA ASP A 184 -10.25 2.27 9.40
C ASP A 184 -8.85 1.63 9.24
N GLY A 185 -8.79 0.53 8.48
CA GLY A 185 -7.61 -0.29 8.28
C GLY A 185 -6.72 0.15 7.11
N LEU A 186 -5.64 -0.60 6.94
CA LEU A 186 -4.61 -0.32 5.93
C LEU A 186 -5.15 -0.30 4.49
N THR A 187 -6.12 -1.14 4.14
CA THR A 187 -6.68 -1.19 2.78
C THR A 187 -7.31 0.15 2.39
N THR A 188 -8.06 0.76 3.30
CA THR A 188 -8.71 2.06 3.10
C THR A 188 -7.69 3.18 2.99
N LEU A 189 -6.68 3.20 3.89
CA LEU A 189 -5.54 4.13 3.81
C LEU A 189 -4.85 4.06 2.44
N GLN A 190 -4.55 2.84 1.98
CA GLN A 190 -3.84 2.62 0.72
C GLN A 190 -4.69 3.04 -0.49
N LEU A 191 -6.00 2.83 -0.47
CA LEU A 191 -6.88 3.33 -1.52
C LEU A 191 -6.91 4.87 -1.55
N ALA A 192 -6.96 5.54 -0.40
CA ALA A 192 -6.84 6.99 -0.32
C ALA A 192 -5.47 7.48 -0.83
N ASN A 193 -4.39 6.77 -0.53
CA ASN A 193 -3.06 7.07 -1.07
C ASN A 193 -3.03 6.91 -2.60
N ASN A 194 -3.70 5.89 -3.15
CA ASN A 194 -3.81 5.69 -4.59
C ASN A 194 -4.56 6.84 -5.27
N LEU A 195 -5.60 7.41 -4.64
CA LEU A 195 -6.28 8.60 -5.14
C LEU A 195 -5.34 9.80 -5.28
N VAL A 196 -4.45 10.01 -4.29
CA VAL A 196 -3.40 11.04 -4.37
C VAL A 196 -2.40 10.74 -5.47
N LEU A 197 -1.92 9.49 -5.57
CA LEU A 197 -0.94 9.09 -6.58
C LEU A 197 -1.46 9.25 -8.01
N LEU A 198 -2.77 9.12 -8.21
CA LEU A 198 -3.46 9.32 -9.49
C LEU A 198 -3.92 10.77 -9.72
N GLY A 199 -3.67 11.68 -8.77
CA GLY A 199 -3.98 13.10 -8.90
C GLY A 199 -5.45 13.45 -8.65
N VAL A 200 -6.22 12.53 -8.08
CA VAL A 200 -7.64 12.75 -7.74
C VAL A 200 -7.78 13.57 -6.47
N CYS A 201 -7.01 13.21 -5.43
CA CYS A 201 -6.99 13.93 -4.16
C CYS A 201 -5.69 14.72 -3.99
N ASP A 202 -5.76 15.81 -3.24
CA ASP A 202 -4.56 16.48 -2.73
C ASP A 202 -3.89 15.62 -1.66
N PRO A 203 -2.54 15.63 -1.57
CA PRO A 203 -1.82 14.86 -0.57
C PRO A 203 -2.21 15.28 0.86
N PRO A 204 -2.09 14.37 1.84
CA PRO A 204 -2.35 14.72 3.23
C PRO A 204 -1.29 15.69 3.74
N GLU A 205 -1.72 16.64 4.56
CA GLU A 205 -0.82 17.41 5.41
C GLU A 205 -0.12 16.48 6.43
N PRO A 206 1.12 16.78 6.86
CA PRO A 206 1.82 15.98 7.86
C PRO A 206 1.00 15.78 9.14
N GLU A 207 0.29 16.81 9.57
CA GLU A 207 -0.64 16.80 10.70
C GLU A 207 -1.72 15.73 10.58
N THR A 208 -2.37 15.69 9.43
CA THR A 208 -3.50 14.80 9.14
C THR A 208 -3.04 13.36 9.16
N MET A 209 -1.88 13.08 8.54
CA MET A 209 -1.28 11.74 8.56
C MET A 209 -0.85 11.34 9.97
N ALA A 210 -0.22 12.25 10.72
CA ALA A 210 0.22 11.93 12.07
C ALA A 210 -0.95 11.68 13.05
N ALA A 211 -2.05 12.41 12.90
CA ALA A 211 -3.29 12.15 13.65
C ALA A 211 -3.83 10.75 13.33
N TRP A 212 -3.88 10.37 12.05
CA TRP A 212 -4.28 9.02 11.64
C TRP A 212 -3.35 7.94 12.23
N ILE A 213 -2.03 8.16 12.21
CA ILE A 213 -1.05 7.23 12.81
C ILE A 213 -1.26 7.09 14.32
N ALA A 214 -1.59 8.19 15.03
CA ALA A 214 -1.83 8.16 16.47
C ALA A 214 -3.07 7.32 16.82
N GLU A 215 -4.13 7.41 16.03
CA GLU A 215 -5.34 6.58 16.18
C GLU A 215 -5.07 5.09 15.93
N LYS A 216 -4.00 4.79 15.18
CA LYS A 216 -3.61 3.44 14.73
C LYS A 216 -2.35 2.93 15.41
N GLY A 217 -2.33 2.99 16.74
CA GLY A 217 -1.16 2.66 17.56
C GLY A 217 -0.60 1.23 17.39
N ASP A 218 -1.37 0.31 16.83
CA ASP A 218 -0.99 -1.07 16.54
C ASP A 218 -0.40 -1.28 15.13
N LEU A 219 -0.47 -0.27 14.25
CA LEU A 219 0.02 -0.35 12.87
C LEU A 219 1.51 0.03 12.74
N GLY A 220 2.04 -0.24 11.54
CA GLY A 220 3.48 -0.20 11.26
C GLY A 220 4.12 1.17 11.49
N ALA A 221 3.50 2.27 11.07
CA ALA A 221 4.10 3.59 11.16
C ALA A 221 4.28 4.05 12.63
N PHE A 222 3.27 3.83 13.48
CA PHE A 222 3.36 4.14 14.92
C PHE A 222 4.44 3.29 15.60
N LYS A 223 4.46 1.98 15.31
CA LYS A 223 5.52 1.07 15.78
C LYS A 223 6.90 1.48 15.28
N GLY A 224 6.99 1.95 14.03
CA GLY A 224 8.21 2.47 13.43
C GLY A 224 8.76 3.69 14.16
N LEU A 225 7.90 4.65 14.51
CA LEU A 225 8.29 5.79 15.34
C LEU A 225 8.80 5.34 16.72
N ARG A 226 8.12 4.40 17.39
CA ARG A 226 8.61 3.84 18.65
C ARG A 226 9.95 3.12 18.49
N HIS A 227 10.14 2.42 17.38
CA HIS A 227 11.38 1.72 17.05
C HIS A 227 12.55 2.68 16.80
N LEU A 228 12.28 3.88 16.30
CA LEU A 228 13.25 4.98 16.21
C LEU A 228 13.61 5.60 17.58
N GLY A 229 12.99 5.16 18.67
CA GLY A 229 13.28 5.63 20.03
C GLY A 229 12.35 6.72 20.55
N PHE A 230 11.33 7.12 19.78
CA PHE A 230 10.31 8.06 20.29
C PHE A 230 9.47 7.39 21.38
N ASN A 231 9.39 8.01 22.56
CA ASN A 231 8.54 7.54 23.66
C ASN A 231 7.08 7.95 23.44
N LEU A 232 6.36 7.16 22.65
CA LEU A 232 4.96 7.44 22.27
C LEU A 232 3.96 6.62 23.07
N GLN A 233 2.90 7.28 23.52
CA GLN A 233 1.70 6.66 24.07
C GLN A 233 0.52 6.93 23.13
N GLN A 234 -0.35 5.94 22.93
CA GLN A 234 -1.50 6.10 22.04
C GLN A 234 -2.49 7.18 22.53
N SER A 235 -2.52 7.43 23.84
CA SER A 235 -3.30 8.52 24.45
C SER A 235 -2.73 9.91 24.20
N ASP A 236 -1.56 10.03 23.56
CA ASP A 236 -0.88 11.30 23.28
C ASP A 236 -0.68 11.50 21.76
N PRO A 237 -1.72 11.97 21.04
CA PRO A 237 -1.61 12.25 19.62
C PRO A 237 -0.65 13.39 19.30
N LEU A 238 -0.39 14.29 20.27
CA LEU A 238 0.54 15.40 20.10
C LEU A 238 2.00 14.92 20.07
N ALA A 239 2.36 13.96 20.92
CA ALA A 239 3.67 13.30 20.86
C ALA A 239 3.89 12.62 19.49
N THR A 240 2.87 11.93 18.98
CA THR A 240 2.93 11.24 17.67
C THR A 240 3.11 12.25 16.54
N ARG A 241 2.37 13.36 16.58
CA ARG A 241 2.54 14.47 15.63
C ARG A 241 3.96 15.04 15.65
N ALA A 242 4.50 15.35 16.82
CA ALA A 242 5.85 15.88 16.93
C ALA A 242 6.89 14.90 16.39
N ALA A 243 6.78 13.61 16.73
CA ALA A 243 7.68 12.56 16.23
C ALA A 243 7.60 12.40 14.70
N PHE A 244 6.40 12.38 14.13
CA PHE A 244 6.23 12.29 12.68
C PHE A 244 6.82 13.50 11.96
N LEU A 245 6.54 14.72 12.42
CA LEU A 245 7.11 15.95 11.86
C LEU A 245 8.64 15.97 11.96
N CYS A 246 9.18 15.50 13.08
CA CYS A 246 10.62 15.38 13.29
C CYS A 246 11.28 14.50 12.21
N VAL A 247 10.69 13.34 11.92
CA VAL A 247 11.16 12.44 10.86
C VAL A 247 10.95 13.04 9.46
N TYR A 248 9.80 13.67 9.22
CA TYR A 248 9.49 14.31 7.95
C TYR A 248 10.48 15.44 7.63
N ASP A 249 10.69 16.37 8.58
CA ASP A 249 11.60 17.50 8.45
C ASP A 249 13.04 17.03 8.26
N HIS A 250 13.47 16.00 9.00
CA HIS A 250 14.80 15.40 8.83
C HIS A 250 15.01 14.86 7.41
N LEU A 251 14.07 14.04 6.89
CA LEU A 251 14.17 13.53 5.52
C LEU A 251 14.05 14.65 4.47
N ALA A 252 13.24 15.67 4.74
CA ALA A 252 13.12 16.85 3.88
C ALA A 252 14.43 17.66 3.85
N GLU A 253 15.19 17.71 4.93
CA GLU A 253 16.46 18.44 4.98
C GLU A 253 17.60 17.65 4.32
N HIS A 254 17.67 16.35 4.57
CA HIS A 254 18.84 15.54 4.21
C HIS A 254 18.75 14.81 2.86
N LEU A 255 17.54 14.59 2.31
CA LEU A 255 17.43 14.01 0.96
C LEU A 255 17.77 15.06 -0.11
N SER A 256 18.57 14.66 -1.10
CA SER A 256 18.84 15.49 -2.26
C SER A 256 17.56 15.74 -3.07
N ALA A 257 17.54 16.77 -3.91
CA ALA A 257 16.40 17.04 -4.78
C ALA A 257 16.13 15.88 -5.76
N GLU A 258 17.20 15.24 -6.24
CA GLU A 258 17.13 14.05 -7.10
C GLU A 258 16.51 12.87 -6.35
N ASP A 259 16.96 12.58 -5.12
CA ASP A 259 16.39 11.51 -4.30
C ASP A 259 14.92 11.78 -3.96
N LYS A 260 14.57 13.02 -3.63
CA LYS A 260 13.16 13.40 -3.38
C LYS A 260 12.30 13.14 -4.60
N ALA A 261 12.77 13.51 -5.79
CA ALA A 261 12.05 13.25 -7.04
C ALA A 261 11.97 11.75 -7.35
N ALA A 262 13.08 11.03 -7.21
CA ALA A 262 13.17 9.60 -7.47
C ALA A 262 12.29 8.79 -6.51
N LEU A 263 12.26 9.14 -5.23
CA LEU A 263 11.45 8.47 -4.22
C LEU A 263 9.98 8.88 -4.32
N GLY A 264 9.69 10.10 -4.80
CA GLY A 264 8.36 10.70 -4.65
C GLY A 264 8.14 11.13 -3.20
N PHE A 265 9.12 11.86 -2.65
CA PHE A 265 9.11 12.33 -1.28
C PHE A 265 7.86 13.14 -0.97
N GLY A 266 7.26 12.87 0.18
CA GLY A 266 6.02 13.47 0.65
C GLY A 266 5.50 12.75 1.87
N VAL A 267 4.35 13.17 2.38
CA VAL A 267 3.78 12.65 3.64
C VAL A 267 3.49 11.14 3.56
N ILE A 268 2.94 10.68 2.42
CA ILE A 268 2.67 9.26 2.16
C ILE A 268 3.98 8.45 2.13
N PHE A 269 5.04 8.99 1.53
CA PHE A 269 6.35 8.33 1.51
C PHE A 269 6.88 8.11 2.93
N VAL A 270 6.81 9.14 3.78
CA VAL A 270 7.31 9.07 5.16
C VAL A 270 6.52 8.04 5.97
N GLU A 271 5.18 8.01 5.86
CA GLU A 271 4.36 6.97 6.49
C GLU A 271 4.78 5.56 6.04
N HIS A 272 4.92 5.36 4.72
CA HIS A 272 5.33 4.08 4.15
C HIS A 272 6.72 3.66 4.62
N ALA A 273 7.66 4.61 4.72
CA ALA A 273 9.01 4.37 5.23
C ALA A 273 8.97 3.92 6.70
N LEU A 274 8.26 4.66 7.56
CA LEU A 274 8.07 4.33 8.97
C LEU A 274 7.50 2.92 9.16
N CYS A 275 6.53 2.53 8.32
CA CYS A 275 5.93 1.19 8.32
C CYS A 275 6.92 0.04 8.09
N LYS A 276 8.13 0.32 7.58
CA LYS A 276 9.15 -0.70 7.26
C LYS A 276 10.37 -0.66 8.16
N ILE A 277 10.50 0.36 9.02
CA ILE A 277 11.67 0.53 9.90
C ILE A 277 12.00 -0.71 10.71
N GLN A 278 11.00 -1.35 11.33
CA GLN A 278 11.24 -2.56 12.13
C GLN A 278 11.83 -3.70 11.27
N ARG A 279 11.38 -3.86 10.02
CA ARG A 279 11.91 -4.88 9.10
C ARG A 279 13.35 -4.54 8.69
N TRP A 280 13.61 -3.26 8.44
CA TRP A 280 14.94 -2.78 8.09
C TRP A 280 15.93 -2.99 9.23
N SER A 281 15.54 -2.69 10.46
CA SER A 281 16.38 -2.92 11.65
C SER A 281 16.70 -4.40 11.82
N TYR A 282 15.71 -5.30 11.70
CA TYR A 282 15.96 -6.74 11.76
C TYR A 282 16.92 -7.23 10.69
N ARG A 283 16.81 -6.70 9.46
CA ARG A 283 17.73 -7.03 8.36
C ARG A 283 19.12 -6.45 8.61
N TYR A 284 19.20 -5.21 9.07
CA TYR A 284 20.45 -4.57 9.43
C TYR A 284 21.20 -5.42 10.46
N ASP A 285 20.52 -5.84 11.54
CA ASP A 285 21.12 -6.66 12.59
C ASP A 285 21.52 -8.07 12.10
N SER A 286 20.79 -8.65 11.15
CA SER A 286 21.10 -9.98 10.61
C SER A 286 22.22 -9.96 9.58
N VAL A 287 22.35 -8.89 8.80
CA VAL A 287 23.33 -8.76 7.69
C VAL A 287 24.62 -8.05 8.14
N MET A 288 24.53 -6.97 8.91
CA MET A 288 25.69 -6.16 9.31
C MET A 288 26.49 -6.73 10.47
N ARG A 289 26.02 -7.81 11.12
CA ARG A 289 26.91 -8.64 11.95
C ARG A 289 28.02 -9.32 11.12
N GLN A 290 27.91 -9.32 9.78
CA GLN A 290 28.81 -10.03 8.87
C GLN A 290 29.23 -9.24 7.61
N SER A 291 28.81 -7.98 7.43
CA SER A 291 29.05 -7.20 6.18
C SER A 291 29.02 -5.68 6.38
N THR A 292 29.43 -4.91 5.36
CA THR A 292 29.41 -3.44 5.32
C THR A 292 28.14 -2.87 4.65
N PHE A 293 27.90 -1.56 4.76
CA PHE A 293 26.79 -0.90 4.06
C PHE A 293 26.95 -0.99 2.54
N GLU A 294 28.18 -0.89 2.06
CA GLU A 294 28.55 -1.06 0.67
C GLU A 294 28.28 -2.48 0.19
N ASP A 295 28.53 -3.50 1.01
CA ASP A 295 28.18 -4.89 0.69
C ASP A 295 26.66 -5.06 0.59
N LEU A 296 25.89 -4.48 1.52
CA LEU A 296 24.43 -4.49 1.47
C LEU A 296 23.89 -3.77 0.23
N ALA A 297 24.46 -2.61 -0.12
CA ALA A 297 24.09 -1.87 -1.32
C ALA A 297 24.44 -2.64 -2.60
N ASN A 298 25.62 -3.25 -2.65
CA ASN A 298 26.06 -4.07 -3.78
C ASN A 298 25.23 -5.34 -3.93
N ASP A 299 24.87 -6.03 -2.84
CA ASP A 299 23.95 -7.18 -2.89
C ASP A 299 22.58 -6.81 -3.45
N LEU A 300 22.12 -5.57 -3.17
CA LEU A 300 20.87 -5.06 -3.70
C LEU A 300 20.95 -4.64 -5.17
N LEU A 301 22.08 -4.10 -5.61
CA LEU A 301 22.31 -3.62 -6.99
C LEU A 301 22.77 -4.73 -7.95
N CYS A 302 23.55 -5.69 -7.46
CA CYS A 302 24.21 -6.75 -8.23
C CYS A 302 23.62 -8.15 -7.97
N GLY A 303 22.69 -8.28 -7.03
CA GLY A 303 21.99 -9.54 -6.75
C GLY A 303 21.14 -10.03 -7.94
N PRO A 304 20.67 -11.29 -7.91
CA PRO A 304 19.79 -11.83 -8.95
C PRO A 304 18.55 -10.92 -9.14
N PRO A 305 17.98 -10.88 -10.37
CA PRO A 305 16.80 -10.06 -10.66
C PRO A 305 15.75 -10.30 -9.59
N TRP A 306 15.20 -9.18 -9.10
CA TRP A 306 14.26 -9.09 -7.99
C TRP A 306 13.44 -10.38 -7.76
N VAL A 307 13.60 -11.03 -6.61
CA VAL A 307 12.76 -12.17 -6.21
C VAL A 307 11.96 -11.79 -4.96
N PRO A 308 10.62 -11.81 -5.03
CA PRO A 308 9.78 -11.54 -3.85
C PRO A 308 10.06 -12.61 -2.80
N LYS A 309 10.52 -12.17 -1.62
CA LYS A 309 10.88 -12.89 -0.36
C LYS A 309 12.33 -12.76 0.09
N HIS A 310 13.26 -12.26 -0.74
CA HIS A 310 14.68 -12.23 -0.36
C HIS A 310 15.33 -10.84 -0.30
N ASN A 311 14.78 -9.82 -0.97
CA ASN A 311 15.35 -8.48 -0.98
C ASN A 311 14.29 -7.40 -0.68
N GLU A 312 14.14 -7.05 0.60
CA GLU A 312 13.32 -5.93 1.10
C GLU A 312 14.18 -4.68 1.35
N CYS A 313 13.68 -3.50 0.96
CA CYS A 313 14.33 -2.18 0.79
C CYS A 313 15.42 -1.74 1.81
N LEU A 314 16.25 -0.78 1.38
CA LEU A 314 17.35 -0.16 2.12
C LEU A 314 16.91 0.43 3.49
N PRO A 315 17.71 0.25 4.56
CA PRO A 315 17.59 1.07 5.75
C PRO A 315 18.02 2.50 5.43
N ILE A 316 17.17 3.49 5.71
CA ILE A 316 17.60 4.88 5.82
C ILE A 316 17.98 5.07 7.29
N PRO A 317 19.28 5.20 7.65
CA PRO A 317 19.64 5.57 9.02
C PRO A 317 19.10 6.99 9.29
N ILE A 318 18.23 7.13 10.27
CA ILE A 318 17.64 8.41 10.67
C ILE A 318 18.31 8.83 11.98
N TYR A 319 19.17 9.85 11.91
CA TYR A 319 19.76 10.49 13.09
C TYR A 319 19.17 11.88 13.24
N VAL A 320 18.18 12.03 14.11
CA VAL A 320 17.53 13.33 14.31
C VAL A 320 18.23 14.12 15.42
N SER A 321 18.59 15.38 15.15
CA SER A 321 19.24 16.22 16.15
C SER A 321 18.27 16.69 17.24
N THR A 322 18.79 17.02 18.43
CA THR A 322 17.97 17.58 19.52
C THR A 322 17.27 18.88 19.10
N GLU A 323 17.95 19.72 18.31
CA GLU A 323 17.38 20.98 17.79
C GLU A 323 16.19 20.73 16.85
N GLN A 324 16.27 19.71 15.99
CA GLN A 324 15.15 19.31 15.12
C GLN A 324 13.96 18.81 15.95
N ILE A 325 14.21 18.06 17.03
CA ILE A 325 13.17 17.62 17.97
C ILE A 325 12.50 18.83 18.64
N GLU A 326 13.28 19.76 19.18
CA GLU A 326 12.77 20.96 19.85
C GLU A 326 11.96 21.85 18.89
N THR A 327 12.44 22.03 17.67
CA THR A 327 11.75 22.77 16.61
C THR A 327 10.41 22.11 16.25
N ALA A 328 10.40 20.79 16.05
CA ALA A 328 9.18 20.04 15.75
C ALA A 328 8.16 20.11 16.89
N ILE A 329 8.60 20.03 18.15
CA ILE A 329 7.75 20.21 19.33
C ILE A 329 7.16 21.62 19.37
N GLY A 330 7.97 22.65 19.10
CA GLY A 330 7.55 24.04 19.01
C GLY A 330 6.45 24.26 17.94
N LYS A 331 6.65 23.68 16.74
CA LYS A 331 5.65 23.68 15.66
C LYS A 331 4.36 22.96 16.06
N ALA A 332 4.48 21.86 16.80
CA ALA A 332 3.34 21.09 17.30
C ALA A 332 2.57 21.79 18.44
N LYS A 333 3.05 22.95 18.94
CA LYS A 333 2.47 23.74 20.04
C LYS A 333 2.31 22.95 21.35
N VAL A 334 3.25 22.04 21.67
CA VAL A 334 3.16 21.17 22.85
C VAL A 334 4.19 21.57 23.90
N LYS A 335 3.80 21.54 25.18
CA LYS A 335 4.74 21.60 26.31
C LYS A 335 5.15 20.18 26.68
N PHE A 336 6.33 19.74 26.23
CA PHE A 336 6.94 18.51 26.73
C PHE A 336 8.08 18.80 27.70
N VAL A 337 8.26 17.89 28.66
CA VAL A 337 9.48 17.76 29.46
C VAL A 337 10.36 16.77 28.71
N VAL A 338 11.43 17.25 28.06
CA VAL A 338 12.39 16.39 27.38
C VAL A 338 13.25 15.72 28.46
N PHE A 339 13.20 14.38 28.55
CA PHE A 339 14.18 13.65 29.34
C PHE A 339 15.42 13.45 28.48
N PRO A 340 16.62 13.85 28.95
CA PRO A 340 17.84 13.61 28.21
C PRO A 340 18.02 12.11 28.02
N VAL A 341 18.21 11.69 26.75
CA VAL A 341 18.61 10.33 26.42
C VAL A 341 20.03 10.17 26.95
N CYS A 342 20.21 9.38 28.01
CA CYS A 342 21.53 8.98 28.47
C CYS A 342 22.22 8.24 27.31
N GLY A 343 23.30 8.81 26.79
CA GLY A 343 24.13 8.17 25.78
C GLY A 343 24.62 6.80 26.27
N CYS A 344 24.38 5.79 25.43
CA CYS A 344 25.10 4.51 25.52
C CYS A 344 26.46 4.66 24.83
#